data_AF-A0A3A8NW11-F1
#
_entry.id   AF-A0A3A8NW11-F1
#
_cell.length_a   1.000
_cell.length_b   1.000
_cell.length_c   1.000
_cell.angle_alpha   90.00
_cell.angle_beta   90.00
_cell.angle_gamma   90.00
#
_symmetry.space_group_name_H-M   'P 1'
#
loop_
_entity.id
_entity.type
_entity.pdbx_description
1 polymer ?
#
loop_
_entity_poly.entity_id
_entity_poly.type
_entity_poly.pdbx_seq_one_letter_code
_entity_poly.pdbx_strand_id
1 'polypeptide(L)'
;DAASGPERRAVRAGLALLADWLADYEAWVARDVGLAWRRECLAARRKASPVPAEELSVAWRRMAVRVRATDAGVQHAAVQHRVAPMTGA
;
A
#
# COMPACT_ATOMS: atom_id res chain seq x y z
N ASP A 1 15.55 -18.35 -0.98
CA ASP A 1 15.80 -17.43 0.14
C ASP A 1 14.55 -16.70 0.58
N ALA A 2 14.18 -16.83 1.86
CA ALA A 2 13.12 -16.03 2.44
C ALA A 2 13.73 -14.73 2.98
N ALA A 3 13.24 -13.58 2.53
CA ALA A 3 13.71 -12.27 2.99
C ALA A 3 13.71 -12.18 4.52
N SER A 4 14.73 -11.56 5.12
CA SER A 4 14.82 -11.41 6.57
C SER A 4 13.69 -10.51 7.13
N GLY A 5 13.45 -10.57 8.44
CA GLY A 5 12.47 -9.69 9.10
C GLY A 5 12.68 -8.20 8.78
N PRO A 6 13.91 -7.66 8.89
CA PRO A 6 14.23 -6.29 8.49
C PRO A 6 13.99 -5.98 7.01
N GLU A 7 14.38 -6.87 6.09
CA GLU A 7 14.15 -6.70 4.65
C GLU A 7 12.65 -6.57 4.33
N ARG A 8 11.81 -7.43 4.94
CA ARG A 8 10.36 -7.35 4.76
C ARG A 8 9.79 -6.00 5.23
N ARG A 9 10.31 -5.44 6.33
CA ARG A 9 9.87 -4.11 6.80
C ARG A 9 10.29 -3.00 5.84
N ALA A 10 11.53 -3.03 5.36
CA ALA A 10 12.03 -2.06 4.38
C ALA A 10 11.20 -2.09 3.09
N VAL A 11 10.87 -3.29 2.60
CA VAL A 11 10.00 -3.44 1.42
C VAL A 11 8.61 -2.88 1.68
N ARG A 12 8.00 -3.14 2.84
CA ARG A 12 6.68 -2.57 3.19
C ARG A 12 6.72 -1.04 3.27
N ALA A 13 7.78 -0.47 3.85
CA ALA A 13 7.95 0.98 3.88
C ALA A 13 8.02 1.55 2.45
N GLY A 14 8.80 0.93 1.56
CA GLY A 14 8.88 1.31 0.15
C GLY A 14 7.53 1.19 -0.58
N LEU A 15 6.78 0.12 -0.35
CA LEU A 15 5.44 -0.07 -0.93
C LEU A 15 4.44 0.98 -0.44
N ALA A 16 4.48 1.33 0.85
CA ALA A 16 3.62 2.36 1.41
C ALA A 16 3.97 3.76 0.89
N LEU A 17 5.25 4.04 0.63
CA LEU A 17 5.70 5.28 0.00
C LEU A 17 5.24 5.36 -1.46
N LEU A 18 5.44 4.29 -2.22
CA LEU A 18 5.02 4.21 -3.62
C LEU A 18 3.51 4.37 -3.75
N ALA A 19 2.73 3.75 -2.87
CA ALA A 19 1.27 3.88 -2.87
C ALA A 19 0.83 5.31 -2.57
N ASP A 20 1.46 6.03 -1.63
CA ASP A 20 1.14 7.45 -1.41
C ASP A 20 1.50 8.30 -2.63
N TRP A 21 2.67 8.09 -3.23
CA TRP A 21 3.06 8.80 -4.44
C TRP A 21 2.07 8.58 -5.59
N LEU A 22 1.61 7.33 -5.80
CA LEU A 22 0.58 7.02 -6.78
C LEU A 22 -0.75 7.68 -6.46
N ALA A 23 -1.12 7.80 -5.18
CA ALA A 23 -2.33 8.50 -4.80
C ALA A 23 -2.28 9.98 -5.17
N ASP A 24 -1.16 10.63 -4.91
CA ASP A 24 -0.98 12.05 -5.21
C ASP A 24 -0.85 12.29 -6.72
N TYR A 25 -0.23 11.35 -7.46
CA TYR A 25 -0.24 11.36 -8.92
C TYR A 25 -1.67 11.29 -9.48
N GLU A 26 -2.50 10.36 -9.02
CA GLU A 26 -3.89 10.24 -9.52
C GLU A 26 -4.75 11.46 -9.11
N ALA A 27 -4.49 12.06 -7.95
CA ALA A 27 -5.14 13.31 -7.53
C ALA A 27 -4.74 14.49 -8.44
N TRP A 28 -3.45 14.60 -8.76
CA TRP A 28 -2.94 15.58 -9.72
C TRP A 28 -3.55 15.36 -11.11
N VAL A 29 -3.58 14.11 -11.61
CA VAL A 29 -4.25 13.78 -12.89
C VAL A 29 -5.70 14.23 -12.87
N ALA A 30 -6.46 13.89 -11.83
CA ALA A 30 -7.88 14.24 -11.75
C ALA A 30 -8.12 15.76 -11.76
N ARG A 31 -7.23 16.54 -11.13
CA ARG A 31 -7.32 18.00 -11.01
C ARG A 31 -6.81 18.74 -12.24
N ASP A 32 -5.63 18.37 -12.73
CA ASP A 32 -4.87 19.15 -13.71
C ASP A 32 -4.98 18.61 -15.15
N VAL A 33 -5.15 17.29 -15.31
CA VAL A 33 -5.29 16.64 -16.63
C VAL A 33 -6.75 16.33 -16.96
N GLY A 34 -7.52 15.95 -15.95
CA GLY A 34 -8.95 15.67 -16.03
C GLY A 34 -9.31 14.17 -16.06
N LEU A 35 -10.47 13.87 -15.48
CA LEU A 35 -10.98 12.50 -15.36
C LEU A 35 -11.33 11.85 -16.70
N ALA A 36 -11.71 12.63 -17.73
CA ALA A 36 -12.02 12.08 -19.06
C ALA A 36 -10.81 11.37 -19.67
N TRP A 37 -9.66 12.03 -19.69
CA TRP A 37 -8.39 11.43 -20.12
C TRP A 37 -8.06 10.17 -19.33
N ARG A 38 -8.23 10.19 -18.00
CA ARG A 38 -7.93 9.03 -17.17
C ARG A 38 -8.81 7.83 -17.52
N ARG A 39 -10.12 8.06 -17.74
CA ARG A 39 -11.06 7.00 -18.16
C ARG A 39 -10.68 6.40 -19.50
N GLU A 40 -10.25 7.21 -20.47
CA GLU A 40 -9.75 6.72 -21.76
C GLU A 40 -8.50 5.85 -21.58
N CYS A 41 -7.54 6.29 -20.76
CA CYS A 41 -6.37 5.48 -20.44
C CYS A 41 -6.73 4.13 -19.79
N LEU A 42 -7.76 4.10 -18.91
CA LEU A 42 -8.22 2.87 -18.31
C LEU A 42 -8.94 1.95 -19.31
N ALA A 43 -9.74 2.52 -20.22
CA ALA A 43 -10.45 1.79 -21.27
C ALA A 43 -9.50 1.16 -22.30
N ALA A 44 -8.36 1.79 -22.57
CA ALA A 44 -7.32 1.27 -23.46
C ALA A 44 -6.54 0.07 -22.89
N ARG A 45 -6.71 -0.28 -21.60
CA ARG A 45 -5.99 -1.40 -20.98
C ARG A 45 -6.56 -2.73 -21.45
N ARG A 46 -5.67 -3.70 -21.70
CA ARG A 46 -6.06 -5.11 -21.96
C ARG A 46 -6.92 -5.72 -20.85
N LYS A 47 -6.71 -5.28 -19.60
CA LYS A 47 -7.50 -5.71 -18.44
C LYS A 47 -8.18 -4.50 -17.83
N ALA A 48 -9.50 -4.60 -17.68
CA ALA A 48 -10.30 -3.59 -17.01
C ALA A 48 -9.73 -3.28 -15.62
N SER A 49 -9.68 -2.00 -15.29
CA SER A 49 -9.36 -1.56 -13.94
C SER A 49 -10.50 -1.94 -13.01
N PRO A 50 -10.23 -2.58 -11.86
CA PRO A 50 -11.26 -2.86 -10.86
C PRO A 50 -11.66 -1.60 -10.08
N VAL A 51 -10.90 -0.51 -10.22
CA VAL A 51 -11.14 0.77 -9.54
C VAL A 51 -11.47 1.82 -10.62
N PRO A 52 -12.60 2.54 -10.49
CA PRO A 52 -12.97 3.61 -11.40
C PRO A 52 -12.01 4.80 -11.23
N ALA A 53 -11.89 5.64 -12.27
CA ALA A 53 -10.87 6.70 -12.34
C ALA A 53 -10.95 7.69 -11.17
N GLU A 54 -12.17 7.99 -10.72
CA GLU A 54 -12.52 8.89 -9.63
C GLU A 54 -12.02 8.40 -8.27
N GLU A 55 -11.88 7.08 -8.12
CA GLU A 55 -11.54 6.45 -6.85
C GLU A 55 -10.05 6.06 -6.75
N LEU A 56 -9.29 6.16 -7.83
CA LEU A 56 -7.91 5.68 -7.89
C LEU A 56 -7.02 6.29 -6.81
N SER A 57 -7.08 7.61 -6.62
CA SER A 57 -6.29 8.29 -5.57
C SER A 57 -6.61 7.72 -4.18
N VAL A 58 -7.90 7.59 -3.86
CA VAL A 58 -8.36 7.05 -2.57
C VAL A 58 -7.97 5.59 -2.40
N ALA A 59 -8.09 4.77 -3.44
CA ALA A 59 -7.71 3.36 -3.41
C ALA A 59 -6.21 3.19 -3.10
N TRP A 60 -5.35 4.04 -3.68
CA TRP A 60 -3.92 4.05 -3.39
C TRP A 60 -3.61 4.48 -1.95
N ARG A 61 -4.28 5.52 -1.42
CA ARG A 61 -4.14 5.92 0.00
C ARG A 61 -4.54 4.78 0.94
N ARG A 62 -5.65 4.10 0.65
CA ARG A 62 -6.10 2.93 1.42
C ARG A 62 -5.08 1.78 1.36
N MET A 63 -4.40 1.60 0.23
CA MET A 63 -3.32 0.61 0.12
C MET A 63 -2.14 0.97 1.04
N ALA A 64 -1.68 2.22 0.99
CA ALA A 64 -0.57 2.68 1.83
C ALA A 64 -0.86 2.48 3.33
N VAL A 65 -2.08 2.82 3.77
CA VAL A 65 -2.54 2.58 5.15
C VAL A 65 -2.52 1.10 5.51
N ARG A 66 -3.03 0.21 4.66
CA ARG A 66 -3.03 -1.24 4.92
C ARG A 66 -1.62 -1.83 5.00
N VAL A 67 -0.70 -1.36 4.16
CA VAL A 67 0.70 -1.81 4.17
C VAL A 67 1.38 -1.40 5.49
N ARG A 68 1.17 -0.16 5.93
CA ARG A 68 1.68 0.34 7.22
C ARG A 68 1.10 -0.43 8.40
N ALA A 69 -0.21 -0.68 8.39
CA ALA A 69 -0.89 -1.44 9.44
C ALA A 69 -0.37 -2.89 9.53
N THR A 70 -0.07 -3.50 8.38
CA THR A 70 0.57 -4.83 8.34
C THR A 70 1.92 -4.83 9.03
N ASP A 71 2.71 -3.76 8.85
CA ASP A 71 4.01 -3.66 9.53
C ASP A 71 3.86 -3.46 11.04
N ALA A 72 2.96 -2.57 11.46
CA ALA A 72 2.68 -2.33 12.89
C ALA A 72 2.19 -3.60 13.61
N GLY A 73 1.30 -4.38 12.97
CA GLY A 73 0.82 -5.65 13.52
C GLY A 73 1.94 -6.69 13.67
N VAL A 74 2.87 -6.76 12.71
CA VAL A 74 4.05 -7.65 12.80
C VAL A 74 4.99 -7.21 13.91
N GLN A 75 5.21 -5.90 14.08
CA GLN A 75 6.03 -5.39 15.18
C GLN A 75 5.41 -5.70 16.54
N HIS A 76 4.09 -5.52 16.69
CA HIS A 76 3.38 -5.81 17.93
C HIS A 76 3.42 -7.30 18.29
N ALA A 77 3.19 -8.20 17.32
CA ALA A 77 3.31 -9.64 17.52
C ALA A 77 4.74 -10.09 17.88
N ALA A 78 5.77 -9.49 17.26
CA ALA A 78 7.16 -9.77 17.58
C ALA A 78 7.55 -9.32 19.00
N VAL A 79 7.03 -8.17 19.45
CA VAL A 79 7.21 -7.70 20.84
C VAL A 79 6.51 -8.63 21.83
N GLN A 80 5.27 -9.05 21.55
CA GLN A 80 4.55 -10.00 22.41
C GLN A 80 5.28 -11.35 22.52
N HIS A 81 5.81 -11.88 21.43
CA HIS A 81 6.60 -13.13 21.45
C HIS A 81 7.93 -12.98 22.21
N ARG A 82 8.54 -11.79 22.23
CA ARG A 82 9.76 -11.53 23.01
C ARG A 82 9.49 -11.38 24.50
N VAL A 83 8.29 -10.94 24.87
CA VAL A 83 7.89 -10.67 26.26
C VAL A 83 7.24 -11.89 26.92
N ALA A 84 6.78 -12.88 26.16
CA ALA A 84 6.32 -14.16 26.72
C ALA A 84 7.44 -14.80 27.56
N PRO A 85 7.27 -14.95 28.89
CA PRO A 85 8.30 -15.52 29.73
C PRO A 85 8.44 -17.01 29.40
N MET A 86 9.68 -17.51 29.40
CA MET A 86 9.95 -18.94 29.53
C MET A 86 9.53 -19.42 30.92
N THR A 87 8.23 -19.41 31.24
CA THR A 87 7.69 -20.19 32.34
C THR A 87 7.52 -21.62 31.83
N GLY A 88 8.66 -22.29 31.66
CA GLY A 88 8.77 -23.73 31.58
C GLY A 88 9.62 -24.19 32.76
N ALA A 89 8.95 -24.64 33.81
CA ALA A 89 9.48 -25.49 34.87
C ALA A 89 8.41 -26.56 35.14
#